data_AF-A0A4Q9M5Z5-F1
#
_entry.id   AF-A0A4Q9M5Z5-F1
#
_cell.length_a   1.000
_cell.length_b   1.000
_cell.length_c   1.000
_cell.angle_alpha   90.00
_cell.angle_beta   90.00
_cell.angle_gamma   90.00
#
_symmetry.space_group_name_H-M   'P 1'
#
loop_
_entity.id
_entity.type
_entity.pdbx_description
1 polymer ?
#
loop_
_entity_poly.entity_id
_entity_poly.type
_entity_poly.pdbx_seq_one_letter_code
_entity_poly.pdbx_strand_id
1 'polypeptide(L)'
;MWLKTYLDFTVDRPQWAYIADDILATNVPKNCHPEEKSMRVNTFLQSWSPRQKAARDIPMELKAIIAVAKKHNLVVNALAPSRGIMKSMPMWGHTKADKRGLRKASKNDSLTVRCLKTKHRLVSVGDFVDFAGLEDKPEHVSMSDECECIICNEIETNFGCLHPISCMRRAGTVLDTLPPRWDPRGVLPEDYENNAPEDEPMDEDAIEIDRRITTHGSLSNVFRIFADDDEFCGERLNSNIEESDWPVTITTSAIGQKDSNSPQVIGAGVYVSEGNSLNSSIRLPMERKPTVQSGELSATLIATATAN
;
A
#
# COMPACT_ATOMS: atom_id res chain seq x y z
N MET A 1 18.17 -9.47 -16.03
CA MET A 1 18.49 -9.25 -14.60
C MET A 1 17.61 -10.16 -13.76
N TRP A 2 18.17 -11.20 -13.12
CA TRP A 2 17.39 -12.30 -12.50
C TRP A 2 16.39 -11.85 -11.44
N LEU A 3 16.74 -10.89 -10.57
CA LEU A 3 15.82 -10.38 -9.54
C LEU A 3 14.60 -9.68 -10.16
N LYS A 4 14.78 -8.83 -11.18
CA LYS A 4 13.65 -8.17 -11.86
C LYS A 4 12.70 -9.19 -12.48
N THR A 5 13.26 -10.20 -13.14
CA THR A 5 12.48 -11.28 -13.75
C THR A 5 11.77 -12.15 -12.70
N TYR A 6 12.39 -12.38 -11.54
CA TYR A 6 11.75 -13.11 -10.42
C TYR A 6 10.55 -12.34 -9.83
N LEU A 7 10.68 -11.02 -9.75
CA LEU A 7 9.66 -10.10 -9.26
C LEU A 7 8.65 -9.71 -10.34
N ASP A 8 8.66 -10.37 -11.49
CA ASP A 8 7.59 -10.24 -12.48
C ASP A 8 6.34 -10.98 -11.96
N PHE A 9 5.22 -10.29 -11.86
CA PHE A 9 3.92 -10.85 -11.46
C PHE A 9 2.86 -10.66 -12.55
N THR A 10 3.30 -10.46 -13.79
CA THR A 10 2.42 -10.40 -14.96
C THR A 10 2.18 -11.80 -15.53
N VAL A 11 1.41 -11.87 -16.63
CA VAL A 11 1.20 -13.11 -17.40
C VAL A 11 2.49 -13.69 -17.98
N ASP A 12 3.53 -12.87 -18.13
CA ASP A 12 4.84 -13.26 -18.67
C ASP A 12 5.80 -13.76 -17.57
N ARG A 13 5.31 -13.91 -16.33
CA ARG A 13 6.09 -14.44 -15.21
C ARG A 13 6.66 -15.81 -15.58
N PRO A 14 7.99 -15.99 -15.55
CA PRO A 14 8.57 -17.23 -16.04
C PRO A 14 8.31 -18.38 -15.08
N GLN A 15 8.16 -19.58 -15.64
CA GLN A 15 7.87 -20.81 -14.88
C GLN A 15 8.87 -21.08 -13.76
N TRP A 16 10.16 -20.79 -13.97
CA TRP A 16 11.18 -21.00 -12.94
C TRP A 16 10.95 -20.15 -11.68
N ALA A 17 10.29 -18.99 -11.78
CA ALA A 17 9.99 -18.15 -10.63
C ALA A 17 8.98 -18.82 -9.68
N TYR A 18 8.02 -19.57 -10.20
CA TYR A 18 7.09 -20.37 -9.41
C TYR A 18 7.80 -21.53 -8.68
N ILE A 19 8.75 -22.19 -9.36
CA ILE A 19 9.60 -23.22 -8.74
C ILE A 19 10.46 -22.59 -7.64
N ALA A 20 11.02 -21.40 -7.89
CA ALA A 20 11.78 -20.66 -6.90
C ALA A 20 10.94 -20.30 -5.67
N ASP A 21 9.69 -19.82 -5.85
CA ASP A 21 8.75 -19.59 -4.74
C ASP A 21 8.58 -20.84 -3.88
N ASP A 22 8.38 -22.02 -4.50
CA ASP A 22 8.18 -23.29 -3.78
C ASP A 22 9.43 -23.76 -3.01
N ILE A 23 10.62 -23.62 -3.64
CA ILE A 23 11.90 -23.92 -2.99
C ILE A 23 12.09 -23.03 -1.77
N LEU A 24 11.85 -21.72 -1.90
CA LEU A 24 12.00 -20.76 -0.81
C LEU A 24 10.97 -21.00 0.30
N ALA A 25 9.72 -21.28 -0.05
CA ALA A 25 8.64 -21.59 0.88
C ALA A 25 8.86 -22.91 1.64
N THR A 26 9.62 -23.85 1.09
CA THR A 26 9.98 -25.10 1.77
C THR A 26 11.11 -24.88 2.78
N ASN A 27 12.04 -23.97 2.49
CA ASN A 27 13.29 -23.81 3.22
C ASN A 27 13.26 -22.70 4.27
N VAL A 28 12.30 -22.73 5.20
CA VAL A 28 12.09 -21.70 6.22
C VAL A 28 12.45 -22.14 7.65
N PRO A 29 12.67 -21.21 8.61
CA PRO A 29 12.76 -21.54 10.04
C PRO A 29 11.56 -22.33 10.57
N LYS A 30 11.73 -23.11 11.65
CA LYS A 30 10.61 -23.88 12.24
C LYS A 30 9.48 -22.97 12.74
N ASN A 31 9.83 -21.80 13.29
CA ASN A 31 8.88 -20.82 13.83
C ASN A 31 8.49 -19.77 12.77
N CYS A 32 8.42 -20.19 11.50
CA CYS A 32 8.03 -19.33 10.39
C CYS A 32 6.51 -19.15 10.38
N HIS A 33 6.07 -17.92 10.13
CA HIS A 33 4.65 -17.60 9.94
C HIS A 33 4.43 -16.97 8.55
N PRO A 34 3.47 -17.46 7.76
CA PRO A 34 2.57 -18.58 8.06
C PRO A 34 3.29 -19.93 8.14
N GLU A 35 2.74 -20.83 8.96
CA GLU A 35 3.33 -22.15 9.26
C GLU A 35 3.15 -23.10 8.07
N GLU A 36 1.98 -23.04 7.44
CA GLU A 36 1.63 -23.86 6.29
C GLU A 36 2.38 -23.41 5.05
N LYS A 37 3.01 -24.36 4.36
CA LYS A 37 3.73 -24.09 3.11
C LYS A 37 2.82 -23.48 2.04
N SER A 38 1.58 -23.97 1.91
CA SER A 38 0.62 -23.47 0.92
C SER A 38 0.23 -22.01 1.10
N MET A 39 0.46 -21.44 2.29
CA MET A 39 0.18 -20.03 2.58
C MET A 39 1.40 -19.14 2.35
N ARG A 40 2.57 -19.70 2.02
CA ARG A 40 3.81 -18.98 1.72
C ARG A 40 3.94 -18.81 0.21
N VAL A 41 3.42 -17.69 -0.29
CA VAL A 41 3.37 -17.33 -1.71
C VAL A 41 4.71 -16.73 -2.16
N ASN A 42 5.18 -15.66 -1.51
CA ASN A 42 6.41 -14.99 -1.92
C ASN A 42 7.10 -14.29 -0.74
N THR A 43 8.41 -14.49 -0.60
CA THR A 43 9.19 -13.98 0.54
C THR A 43 9.37 -12.45 0.56
N PHE A 44 9.15 -11.76 -0.57
CA PHE A 44 9.26 -10.30 -0.63
C PHE A 44 7.91 -9.60 -0.43
N LEU A 45 6.80 -10.33 -0.59
CA LEU A 45 5.44 -9.83 -0.34
C LEU A 45 4.95 -10.18 1.09
N GLN A 46 5.55 -11.18 1.72
CA GLN A 46 5.21 -11.66 3.06
C GLN A 46 6.40 -11.55 4.04
N SER A 47 6.10 -11.56 5.33
CA SER A 47 7.05 -11.29 6.43
C SER A 47 7.92 -12.48 6.85
N TRP A 48 7.92 -13.57 6.09
CA TRP A 48 8.80 -14.72 6.32
C TRP A 48 10.10 -14.60 5.54
N SER A 49 11.10 -15.40 5.90
CA SER A 49 12.37 -15.43 5.21
C SER A 49 12.97 -16.84 5.18
N PRO A 50 13.53 -17.27 4.04
CA PRO A 50 14.16 -18.57 3.90
C PRO A 50 15.52 -18.63 4.62
N ARG A 51 15.97 -19.84 4.98
CA ARG A 51 17.23 -20.10 5.68
C ARG A 51 18.44 -20.00 4.73
N GLN A 52 18.87 -18.79 4.39
CA GLN A 52 19.94 -18.57 3.42
C GLN A 52 21.26 -19.32 3.70
N LYS A 53 21.68 -19.38 4.97
CA LYS A 53 22.97 -19.99 5.36
C LYS A 53 22.89 -21.50 5.63
N ALA A 54 21.75 -21.96 6.16
CA ALA A 54 21.60 -23.33 6.66
C ALA A 54 20.88 -24.27 5.68
N ALA A 55 20.15 -23.74 4.70
CA ALA A 55 19.49 -24.56 3.69
C ALA A 55 20.50 -24.93 2.58
N ARG A 56 20.87 -26.22 2.55
CA ARG A 56 21.61 -26.81 1.43
C ARG A 56 20.76 -26.86 0.16
N ASP A 57 19.45 -26.93 0.32
CA ASP A 57 18.48 -27.15 -0.76
C ASP A 57 18.04 -25.86 -1.47
N ILE A 58 18.56 -24.69 -1.09
CA ILE A 58 18.37 -23.45 -1.85
C ILE A 58 19.56 -23.29 -2.83
N PRO A 59 19.32 -23.30 -4.16
CA PRO A 59 20.36 -23.07 -5.17
C PRO A 59 21.11 -21.74 -4.97
N MET A 60 22.34 -21.68 -5.48
CA MET A 60 23.21 -20.52 -5.31
C MET A 60 22.62 -19.27 -5.98
N GLU A 61 21.91 -19.45 -7.11
CA GLU A 61 21.24 -18.41 -7.87
C GLU A 61 20.13 -17.74 -7.04
N LEU A 62 19.31 -18.53 -6.35
CA LEU A 62 18.26 -17.98 -5.47
C LEU A 62 18.85 -17.27 -4.26
N LYS A 63 19.95 -17.79 -3.69
CA LYS A 63 20.70 -17.11 -2.64
C LYS A 63 21.22 -15.75 -3.13
N ALA A 64 21.74 -15.69 -4.35
CA ALA A 64 22.21 -14.46 -4.97
C ALA A 64 21.06 -13.46 -5.20
N ILE A 65 19.89 -13.89 -5.68
CA ILE A 65 18.69 -13.04 -5.83
C ILE A 65 18.33 -12.38 -4.50
N ILE A 66 18.24 -13.16 -3.42
CA ILE A 66 17.87 -12.59 -2.11
C ILE A 66 19.01 -11.71 -1.55
N ALA A 67 20.28 -12.05 -1.80
CA ALA A 67 21.41 -11.22 -1.40
C ALA A 67 21.40 -9.85 -2.10
N VAL A 68 21.10 -9.80 -3.40
CA VAL A 68 20.94 -8.57 -4.16
C VAL A 68 19.76 -7.75 -3.65
N ALA A 69 18.60 -8.38 -3.43
CA ALA A 69 17.44 -7.72 -2.87
C ALA A 69 17.74 -7.05 -1.53
N LYS A 70 18.45 -7.74 -0.62
CA LYS A 70 18.89 -7.18 0.66
C LYS A 70 19.90 -6.06 0.49
N LYS A 71 20.91 -6.23 -0.37
CA LYS A 71 21.96 -5.24 -0.63
C LYS A 71 21.38 -3.89 -1.08
N HIS A 72 20.31 -3.93 -1.87
CA HIS A 72 19.67 -2.75 -2.46
C HIS A 72 18.43 -2.28 -1.68
N ASN A 73 18.21 -2.80 -0.48
CA ASN A 73 17.02 -2.55 0.34
C ASN A 73 15.70 -2.63 -0.47
N LEU A 74 15.48 -3.78 -1.10
CA LEU A 74 14.24 -4.04 -1.82
C LEU A 74 13.08 -4.08 -0.82
N VAL A 75 12.13 -3.17 -0.98
CA VAL A 75 10.92 -3.07 -0.16
C VAL A 75 9.69 -3.04 -1.05
N VAL A 76 8.56 -3.48 -0.47
CA VAL A 76 7.24 -3.20 -1.02
C VAL A 76 6.88 -1.78 -0.59
N ASN A 77 6.78 -0.84 -1.53
CA ASN A 77 6.35 0.53 -1.27
C ASN A 77 5.73 1.15 -2.54
N ALA A 78 4.54 1.71 -2.38
CA ALA A 78 3.87 2.48 -3.41
C ALA A 78 3.15 3.64 -2.74
N LEU A 79 3.11 4.79 -3.43
CA LEU A 79 2.52 6.01 -2.91
C LEU A 79 1.00 5.83 -2.73
N ALA A 80 0.34 5.40 -3.80
CA ALA A 80 -1.07 5.01 -3.83
C ALA A 80 -1.22 3.76 -4.71
N PRO A 81 -1.05 2.53 -4.17
CA PRO A 81 -1.26 1.33 -4.98
C PRO A 81 -2.73 1.22 -5.39
N SER A 82 -3.01 0.80 -6.61
CA SER A 82 -4.40 0.56 -7.07
C SER A 82 -5.08 -0.54 -6.26
N ARG A 83 -6.41 -0.55 -6.21
CA ARG A 83 -7.17 -1.61 -5.52
C ARG A 83 -6.88 -2.98 -6.09
N GLY A 84 -6.65 -3.08 -7.40
CA GLY A 84 -6.25 -4.33 -8.06
C GLY A 84 -4.91 -4.88 -7.54
N ILE A 85 -3.92 -4.00 -7.35
CA ILE A 85 -2.64 -4.37 -6.74
C ILE A 85 -2.83 -4.78 -5.29
N MET A 86 -3.56 -3.99 -4.50
CA MET A 86 -3.81 -4.29 -3.09
C MET A 86 -4.51 -5.66 -2.92
N LYS A 87 -5.56 -5.93 -3.70
CA LYS A 87 -6.28 -7.21 -3.68
C LYS A 87 -5.40 -8.39 -4.09
N SER A 88 -4.43 -8.19 -4.97
CA SER A 88 -3.50 -9.24 -5.42
C SER A 88 -2.43 -9.60 -4.37
N MET A 89 -2.25 -8.78 -3.33
CA MET A 89 -1.27 -9.06 -2.28
C MET A 89 -1.66 -10.31 -1.47
N PRO A 90 -0.69 -11.12 -1.00
CA PRO A 90 -0.98 -12.23 -0.10
C PRO A 90 -1.35 -11.71 1.30
N MET A 91 -2.50 -12.12 1.83
CA MET A 91 -3.00 -11.65 3.13
C MET A 91 -2.28 -12.32 4.30
N TRP A 92 -2.05 -13.64 4.23
CA TRP A 92 -1.34 -14.34 5.29
C TRP A 92 0.09 -13.84 5.41
N GLY A 93 0.51 -13.42 6.61
CA GLY A 93 1.86 -12.88 6.80
C GLY A 93 2.17 -11.63 5.97
N HIS A 94 1.16 -10.87 5.52
CA HIS A 94 1.30 -9.64 4.74
C HIS A 94 2.42 -8.74 5.29
N THR A 95 3.33 -8.27 4.42
CA THR A 95 4.52 -7.48 4.83
C THR A 95 4.18 -6.20 5.56
N LYS A 96 3.07 -5.55 5.19
CA LYS A 96 2.67 -4.24 5.72
C LYS A 96 1.62 -4.28 6.81
N ALA A 97 1.06 -5.45 7.12
CA ALA A 97 0.09 -5.57 8.20
C ALA A 97 0.77 -5.42 9.58
N ASP A 98 -0.01 -5.05 10.60
CA ASP A 98 0.45 -5.18 11.99
C ASP A 98 0.81 -6.66 12.27
N LYS A 99 2.11 -6.92 12.39
CA LYS A 99 2.65 -8.27 12.60
C LYS A 99 2.06 -8.92 13.86
N ARG A 100 1.81 -8.15 14.92
CA ARG A 100 1.30 -8.70 16.18
C ARG A 100 -0.19 -9.02 16.06
N GLY A 101 -0.98 -8.07 15.56
CA GLY A 101 -2.40 -8.24 15.26
C GLY A 101 -2.64 -9.39 14.31
N LEU A 102 -1.92 -9.44 13.19
CA LEU A 102 -2.06 -10.49 12.18
C LEU A 102 -1.73 -11.87 12.73
N ARG A 103 -0.67 -12.01 13.53
CA ARG A 103 -0.35 -13.29 14.21
C ARG A 103 -1.45 -13.73 15.16
N LYS A 104 -2.05 -12.80 15.91
CA LYS A 104 -3.16 -13.09 16.81
C LYS A 104 -4.41 -13.52 16.04
N ALA A 105 -4.75 -12.81 14.97
CA ALA A 105 -5.91 -13.13 14.13
C ALA A 105 -5.76 -14.45 13.37
N SER A 106 -4.51 -14.77 12.96
CA SER A 106 -4.15 -15.95 12.15
C SER A 106 -3.76 -17.18 12.97
N LYS A 107 -4.11 -17.24 14.26
CA LYS A 107 -3.70 -18.34 15.14
C LYS A 107 -4.38 -19.66 14.72
N ASN A 108 -3.58 -20.66 14.39
CA ASN A 108 -4.02 -21.95 13.82
C ASN A 108 -4.93 -22.78 14.73
N ASP A 109 -4.88 -22.57 16.04
CA ASP A 109 -5.74 -23.26 17.01
C ASP A 109 -7.23 -22.94 16.80
N SER A 110 -7.55 -21.86 16.09
CA SER A 110 -8.92 -21.43 15.84
C SER A 110 -9.53 -22.23 14.68
N LEU A 111 -10.68 -22.87 14.93
CA LEU A 111 -11.44 -23.62 13.93
C LEU A 111 -11.74 -22.78 12.68
N THR A 112 -12.05 -21.49 12.86
CA THR A 112 -12.31 -20.55 11.76
C THR A 112 -11.06 -20.32 10.91
N VAL A 113 -9.89 -20.07 11.52
CA VAL A 113 -8.63 -19.88 10.76
C VAL A 113 -8.28 -21.12 9.94
N ARG A 114 -8.43 -22.31 10.53
CA ARG A 114 -8.23 -23.56 9.79
C ARG A 114 -9.22 -23.69 8.63
N CYS A 115 -10.50 -23.35 8.86
CA CYS A 115 -11.53 -23.34 7.83
C CYS A 115 -11.20 -22.38 6.69
N LEU A 116 -10.79 -21.14 7.01
CA LEU A 116 -10.38 -20.13 6.03
C LEU A 116 -9.23 -20.63 5.13
N LYS A 117 -8.27 -21.35 5.71
CA LYS A 117 -7.12 -21.88 4.97
C LYS A 117 -7.43 -23.13 4.14
N THR A 118 -8.22 -24.07 4.67
CA THR A 118 -8.37 -25.40 4.04
C THR A 118 -9.65 -25.56 3.23
N LYS A 119 -10.77 -25.00 3.71
CA LYS A 119 -12.09 -25.10 3.06
C LYS A 119 -12.29 -23.93 2.10
N HIS A 120 -12.20 -22.70 2.61
CA HIS A 120 -12.34 -21.50 1.79
C HIS A 120 -11.12 -21.19 0.93
N ARG A 121 -9.94 -21.66 1.36
CA ARG A 121 -8.65 -21.48 0.66
C ARG A 121 -8.33 -20.02 0.35
N LEU A 122 -8.65 -19.12 1.28
CA LEU A 122 -8.35 -17.69 1.12
C LEU A 122 -6.84 -17.48 1.17
N VAL A 123 -6.28 -16.77 0.19
CA VAL A 123 -4.84 -16.48 0.08
C VAL A 123 -4.57 -14.99 -0.10
N SER A 124 -5.31 -14.35 -1.00
CA SER A 124 -5.12 -12.95 -1.39
C SER A 124 -5.93 -11.99 -0.51
N VAL A 125 -5.53 -10.73 -0.43
CA VAL A 125 -6.34 -9.68 0.22
C VAL A 125 -7.72 -9.60 -0.45
N GLY A 126 -7.80 -9.77 -1.77
CA GLY A 126 -9.05 -9.83 -2.53
C GLY A 126 -9.98 -10.93 -2.04
N ASP A 127 -9.46 -12.14 -1.86
CA ASP A 127 -10.25 -13.28 -1.36
C ASP A 127 -10.87 -12.97 0.00
N PHE A 128 -10.09 -12.32 0.88
CA PHE A 128 -10.56 -11.92 2.20
C PHE A 128 -11.61 -10.81 2.13
N VAL A 129 -11.41 -9.79 1.30
CA VAL A 129 -12.35 -8.68 1.11
C VAL A 129 -13.68 -9.20 0.59
N ASP A 130 -13.63 -10.02 -0.46
CA ASP A 130 -14.82 -10.54 -1.11
C ASP A 130 -15.57 -11.48 -0.17
N PHE A 131 -14.86 -12.32 0.60
CA PHE A 131 -15.48 -13.22 1.57
C PHE A 131 -16.01 -12.51 2.83
N ALA A 132 -15.27 -11.55 3.38
CA ALA A 132 -15.72 -10.77 4.54
C ALA A 132 -16.93 -9.90 4.18
N GLY A 133 -16.96 -9.32 2.98
CA GLY A 133 -18.08 -8.52 2.49
C GLY A 133 -19.38 -9.31 2.29
N LEU A 134 -19.36 -10.64 2.37
CA LEU A 134 -20.58 -11.44 2.45
C LEU A 134 -21.31 -11.27 3.77
N GLU A 135 -20.65 -10.82 4.85
CA GLU A 135 -21.29 -10.59 6.16
C GLU A 135 -22.27 -9.41 6.11
N ASP A 136 -21.98 -8.37 5.32
CA ASP A 136 -22.77 -7.14 5.25
C ASP A 136 -23.99 -7.26 4.32
N LYS A 137 -24.24 -8.46 3.78
CA LYS A 137 -25.32 -8.73 2.83
C LYS A 137 -26.68 -8.77 3.54
N PRO A 138 -27.70 -8.03 3.04
CA PRO A 138 -29.01 -7.93 3.69
C PRO A 138 -29.79 -9.26 3.69
N GLU A 139 -29.35 -10.25 2.93
CA GLU A 139 -29.97 -11.57 2.82
C GLU A 139 -29.82 -12.42 4.11
N HIS A 140 -28.95 -12.03 5.05
CA HIS A 140 -28.81 -12.72 6.33
C HIS A 140 -30.06 -12.58 7.19
N VAL A 141 -30.60 -13.73 7.63
CA VAL A 141 -31.78 -13.79 8.52
C VAL A 141 -31.37 -13.65 9.99
N SER A 142 -30.14 -14.05 10.32
CA SER A 142 -29.55 -13.95 11.65
C SER A 142 -28.05 -13.74 11.56
N MET A 143 -27.49 -13.10 12.59
CA MET A 143 -26.04 -12.85 12.69
C MET A 143 -25.34 -13.92 13.54
N SER A 144 -25.83 -15.17 13.45
CA SER A 144 -25.32 -16.37 14.11
C SER A 144 -24.91 -17.44 13.10
N ASP A 145 -24.13 -18.43 13.52
CA ASP A 145 -23.75 -19.57 12.66
C ASP A 145 -24.90 -20.55 12.37
N GLU A 146 -26.10 -20.26 12.87
CA GLU A 146 -27.35 -21.01 12.58
C GLU A 146 -28.19 -20.30 11.50
N CYS A 147 -27.58 -19.35 10.77
CA CYS A 147 -28.29 -18.60 9.74
C CYS A 147 -28.60 -19.49 8.52
N GLU A 148 -29.89 -19.68 8.23
CA GLU A 148 -30.36 -20.49 7.10
C GLU A 148 -30.61 -19.66 5.82
N CYS A 149 -29.91 -18.51 5.66
CA CYS A 149 -30.01 -17.73 4.43
C CYS A 149 -29.34 -18.43 3.24
N ILE A 150 -29.61 -17.97 2.02
CA ILE A 150 -29.03 -18.55 0.79
C ILE A 150 -27.50 -18.50 0.84
N ILE A 151 -26.91 -17.38 1.26
CA ILE A 151 -25.45 -17.19 1.32
C ILE A 151 -24.79 -18.20 2.28
N CYS A 152 -25.32 -18.34 3.49
CA CYS A 152 -24.80 -19.26 4.48
C CYS A 152 -24.96 -20.71 4.02
N ASN A 153 -26.13 -21.09 3.54
CA ASN A 153 -26.39 -22.44 3.03
C ASN A 153 -25.48 -22.82 1.85
N GLU A 154 -25.22 -21.88 0.93
CA GLU A 154 -24.28 -22.08 -0.17
C GLU A 154 -22.85 -22.29 0.35
N ILE A 155 -22.45 -21.53 1.36
CA ILE A 155 -21.13 -21.68 1.98
C ILE A 155 -20.97 -23.03 2.67
N GLU A 156 -22.00 -23.49 3.40
CA GLU A 156 -22.00 -24.80 4.03
C GLU A 156 -21.96 -25.92 3.00
N THR A 157 -22.79 -25.83 1.96
CA THR A 157 -22.92 -26.88 0.94
C THR A 157 -21.68 -26.97 0.05
N ASN A 158 -21.17 -25.83 -0.45
CA ASN A 158 -20.10 -25.81 -1.44
C ASN A 158 -18.71 -25.96 -0.82
N PHE A 159 -18.50 -25.43 0.39
CA PHE A 159 -17.20 -25.45 1.06
C PHE A 159 -17.15 -26.39 2.27
N GLY A 160 -18.29 -26.92 2.70
CA GLY A 160 -18.38 -27.74 3.92
C GLY A 160 -18.13 -26.92 5.19
N CYS A 161 -18.28 -25.59 5.16
CA CYS A 161 -18.11 -24.76 6.35
C CYS A 161 -19.23 -25.08 7.36
N LEU A 162 -18.92 -25.08 8.66
CA LEU A 162 -19.94 -25.31 9.72
C LEU A 162 -20.35 -24.01 10.41
N HIS A 163 -19.59 -22.93 10.19
CA HIS A 163 -19.75 -21.66 10.89
C HIS A 163 -19.48 -20.50 9.91
N PRO A 164 -20.37 -20.27 8.92
CA PRO A 164 -20.14 -19.30 7.85
C PRO A 164 -19.92 -17.89 8.40
N ILE A 165 -20.82 -17.40 9.26
CA ILE A 165 -20.77 -16.04 9.83
C ILE A 165 -19.49 -15.84 10.64
N SER A 166 -19.12 -16.79 11.49
CA SER A 166 -17.86 -16.72 12.25
C SER A 166 -16.62 -16.72 11.37
N CYS A 167 -16.66 -17.39 10.21
CA CYS A 167 -15.57 -17.35 9.24
C CYS A 167 -15.49 -15.99 8.53
N MET A 168 -16.62 -15.41 8.10
CA MET A 168 -16.66 -14.08 7.48
C MET A 168 -16.10 -13.01 8.44
N ARG A 169 -16.58 -13.01 9.69
CA ARG A 169 -16.06 -12.13 10.76
C ARG A 169 -14.57 -12.26 10.97
N ARG A 170 -14.08 -13.51 10.97
CA ARG A 170 -12.65 -13.76 11.14
C ARG A 170 -11.85 -13.24 9.95
N ALA A 171 -12.37 -13.34 8.72
CA ALA A 171 -11.73 -12.74 7.56
C ALA A 171 -11.67 -11.21 7.70
N GLY A 172 -12.74 -10.56 8.16
CA GLY A 172 -12.76 -9.14 8.51
C GLY A 172 -11.69 -8.77 9.54
N THR A 173 -11.61 -9.52 10.65
CA THR A 173 -10.60 -9.29 11.70
C THR A 173 -9.16 -9.41 11.18
N VAL A 174 -8.92 -10.26 10.18
CA VAL A 174 -7.60 -10.38 9.53
C VAL A 174 -7.33 -9.15 8.65
N LEU A 175 -8.33 -8.65 7.91
CA LEU A 175 -8.22 -7.42 7.10
C LEU A 175 -7.96 -6.19 7.95
N ASP A 176 -8.55 -6.11 9.16
CA ASP A 176 -8.37 -4.97 10.07
C ASP A 176 -6.93 -4.79 10.57
N THR A 177 -6.04 -5.72 10.25
CA THR A 177 -4.60 -5.60 10.53
C THR A 177 -3.84 -4.83 9.44
N LEU A 178 -4.48 -4.55 8.31
CA LEU A 178 -3.90 -3.77 7.22
C LEU A 178 -3.89 -2.28 7.57
N PRO A 179 -2.79 -1.56 7.27
CA PRO A 179 -2.78 -0.11 7.37
C PRO A 179 -3.66 0.51 6.26
N PRO A 180 -4.20 1.72 6.45
CA PRO A 180 -5.13 2.35 5.50
C PRO A 180 -4.64 2.41 4.04
N ARG A 181 -3.33 2.64 3.84
CA ARG A 181 -2.70 2.68 2.50
C ARG A 181 -2.77 1.34 1.75
N TRP A 182 -2.85 0.22 2.48
CA TRP A 182 -2.88 -1.13 1.91
C TRP A 182 -4.22 -1.82 2.12
N ASP A 183 -5.23 -1.12 2.64
CA ASP A 183 -6.58 -1.63 2.81
C ASP A 183 -7.46 -1.20 1.61
N PRO A 184 -7.90 -2.16 0.77
CA PRO A 184 -8.72 -1.89 -0.42
C PRO A 184 -10.21 -1.76 -0.10
N ARG A 185 -10.65 -1.63 1.15
CA ARG A 185 -12.07 -1.44 1.49
C ARG A 185 -12.51 0.01 1.51
N GLY A 186 -11.57 0.94 1.71
CA GLY A 186 -11.92 2.35 1.78
C GLY A 186 -11.81 3.07 0.44
N VAL A 187 -12.08 4.38 0.47
CA VAL A 187 -11.94 5.27 -0.68
C VAL A 187 -10.47 5.53 -0.97
N LEU A 188 -10.07 5.45 -2.24
CA LEU A 188 -8.70 5.50 -2.76
C LEU A 188 -8.56 6.65 -3.78
N PRO A 189 -7.32 7.13 -4.04
CA PRO A 189 -7.08 8.14 -5.08
C PRO A 189 -7.68 7.81 -6.45
N GLU A 190 -7.60 6.54 -6.88
CA GLU A 190 -8.19 6.06 -8.14
C GLU A 190 -9.71 6.28 -8.25
N ASP A 191 -10.42 6.45 -7.12
CA ASP A 191 -11.87 6.70 -7.11
C ASP A 191 -12.20 8.17 -7.51
N TYR A 192 -11.21 9.06 -7.49
CA TYR A 192 -11.35 10.49 -7.82
C TYR A 192 -10.56 10.93 -9.04
N GLU A 193 -9.51 10.20 -9.43
CA GLU A 193 -8.57 10.59 -10.49
C GLU A 193 -9.18 10.73 -11.89
N ASN A 194 -10.42 10.24 -12.08
CA ASN A 194 -11.17 10.39 -13.32
C ASN A 194 -12.31 11.42 -13.21
N ASN A 195 -12.50 12.03 -12.04
CA ASN A 195 -13.41 13.15 -11.87
C ASN A 195 -12.69 14.39 -12.43
N ALA A 196 -12.82 14.60 -13.73
CA ALA A 196 -12.37 15.84 -14.34
C ALA A 196 -13.28 16.98 -13.82
N PRO A 197 -12.72 18.11 -13.38
CA PRO A 197 -13.51 19.31 -13.17
C PRO A 197 -14.20 19.68 -14.50
N GLU A 198 -15.47 20.07 -14.46
CA GLU A 198 -16.19 20.50 -15.67
C GLU A 198 -15.45 21.68 -16.31
N ASP A 199 -15.20 21.58 -17.62
CA ASP A 199 -14.28 22.41 -18.39
C ASP A 199 -14.44 23.92 -18.13
N GLU A 200 -13.58 24.52 -17.28
CA GLU A 200 -13.25 25.93 -17.41
C GLU A 200 -12.31 26.09 -18.63
N PRO A 201 -12.54 27.08 -19.51
CA PRO A 201 -11.69 27.30 -20.66
C PRO A 201 -10.26 27.61 -20.19
N MET A 202 -9.37 26.62 -20.32
CA MET A 202 -7.94 26.81 -20.08
C MET A 202 -7.38 27.81 -21.09
N ASP A 203 -6.56 28.74 -20.62
CA ASP A 203 -5.76 29.61 -21.48
C ASP A 203 -4.91 28.77 -22.46
N GLU A 204 -4.75 29.25 -23.70
CA GLU A 204 -4.02 28.52 -24.77
C GLU A 204 -2.58 28.11 -24.40
N ASP A 205 -1.98 28.78 -23.41
CA ASP A 205 -0.61 28.53 -22.94
C ASP A 205 -0.53 27.71 -21.62
N ALA A 206 -1.66 27.23 -21.09
CA ALA A 206 -1.67 26.50 -19.83
C ALA A 206 -1.09 25.08 -19.96
N ILE A 207 -0.17 24.72 -19.06
CA ILE A 207 0.39 23.37 -18.96
C ILE A 207 -0.47 22.56 -17.99
N GLU A 208 -1.17 21.55 -18.51
CA GLU A 208 -1.91 20.61 -17.68
C GLU A 208 -0.94 19.71 -16.90
N ILE A 209 -1.07 19.71 -15.58
CA ILE A 209 -0.32 18.81 -14.69
C ILE A 209 -1.16 17.55 -14.50
N ASP A 210 -0.64 16.40 -14.92
CA ASP A 210 -1.25 15.09 -14.61
C ASP A 210 -1.25 14.89 -13.08
N ARG A 211 -2.46 14.89 -12.51
CA ARG A 211 -2.69 14.78 -11.06
C ARG A 211 -2.74 13.33 -10.60
N ARG A 212 -2.61 12.34 -11.50
CA ARG A 212 -2.72 10.93 -11.17
C ARG A 212 -1.50 10.47 -10.38
N ILE A 213 -1.77 9.93 -9.19
CA ILE A 213 -0.78 9.40 -8.26
C ILE A 213 -0.91 7.88 -8.10
N THR A 214 -2.00 7.28 -8.57
CA THR A 214 -2.23 5.84 -8.45
C THR A 214 -1.19 5.03 -9.24
N THR A 215 -0.56 4.10 -8.54
CA THR A 215 0.29 3.09 -9.15
C THR A 215 -0.58 1.95 -9.68
N HIS A 216 -0.69 1.84 -11.00
CA HIS A 216 -1.34 0.73 -11.70
C HIS A 216 -0.35 -0.33 -12.17
N GLY A 217 -0.86 -1.48 -12.63
CA GLY A 217 -0.08 -2.60 -13.15
C GLY A 217 -0.16 -3.84 -12.28
N SER A 218 0.95 -4.55 -12.14
CA SER A 218 1.05 -5.79 -11.34
C SER A 218 1.73 -5.53 -10.00
N LEU A 219 1.86 -6.57 -9.18
CA LEU A 219 2.64 -6.51 -7.93
C LEU A 219 4.11 -6.12 -8.17
N SER A 220 4.63 -6.26 -9.39
CA SER A 220 5.97 -5.78 -9.76
C SER A 220 6.11 -4.26 -9.56
N ASN A 221 5.02 -3.52 -9.76
CA ASN A 221 5.00 -2.05 -9.73
C ASN A 221 5.08 -1.47 -8.32
N VAL A 222 4.94 -2.28 -7.26
CA VAL A 222 5.09 -1.83 -5.87
C VAL A 222 6.46 -2.08 -5.27
N PHE A 223 7.39 -2.71 -5.99
CA PHE A 223 8.74 -2.87 -5.46
C PHE A 223 9.57 -1.59 -5.65
N ARG A 224 10.29 -1.20 -4.61
CA ARG A 224 11.25 -0.09 -4.60
C ARG A 224 12.58 -0.58 -4.05
N ILE A 225 13.66 -0.02 -4.56
CA ILE A 225 15.03 -0.22 -4.06
C ILE A 225 15.56 1.13 -3.60
N PHE A 226 16.59 1.11 -2.75
CA PHE A 226 17.16 2.32 -2.15
C PHE A 226 16.13 3.14 -1.34
N ALA A 227 15.10 2.47 -0.81
CA ALA A 227 14.20 3.10 0.15
C ALA A 227 14.93 3.29 1.48
N ASP A 228 14.61 4.37 2.19
CA ASP A 228 15.07 4.56 3.56
C ASP A 228 14.32 3.57 4.49
N ASP A 229 15.01 3.07 5.50
CA ASP A 229 14.52 1.99 6.38
C ASP A 229 13.28 2.39 7.23
N ASP A 230 12.91 3.67 7.23
CA ASP A 230 12.01 4.28 8.21
C ASP A 230 10.65 4.73 7.65
N GLU A 231 10.35 4.47 6.37
CA GLU A 231 9.01 4.74 5.84
C GLU A 231 8.00 3.72 6.37
N PHE A 232 7.43 4.06 7.52
CA PHE A 232 6.10 3.65 7.92
C PHE A 232 5.18 3.72 6.70
N CYS A 233 4.31 2.72 6.54
CA CYS A 233 3.16 2.86 5.67
C CYS A 233 2.36 4.06 6.18
N GLY A 234 2.62 5.22 5.61
CA GLY A 234 1.93 6.44 5.98
C GLY A 234 0.46 6.33 5.64
N GLU A 235 -0.26 7.39 5.97
CA GLU A 235 -1.69 7.45 5.79
C GLU A 235 -2.09 7.32 4.31
N ARG A 236 -3.38 7.04 4.12
CA ARG A 236 -3.95 7.04 2.78
C ARG A 236 -3.97 8.47 2.27
N LEU A 237 -3.52 8.65 1.04
CA LEU A 237 -3.61 9.95 0.38
C LEU A 237 -5.06 10.23 0.00
N ASN A 238 -5.50 11.44 0.32
CA ASN A 238 -6.74 11.99 -0.20
C ASN A 238 -6.38 12.93 -1.35
N SER A 239 -6.71 12.53 -2.57
CA SER A 239 -6.57 13.36 -3.78
C SER A 239 -7.90 13.97 -4.20
N ASN A 240 -8.95 13.87 -3.37
CA ASN A 240 -10.20 14.54 -3.64
C ASN A 240 -9.98 16.05 -3.66
N ILE A 241 -10.43 16.68 -4.73
CA ILE A 241 -10.41 18.13 -4.88
C ILE A 241 -11.79 18.60 -4.46
N GLU A 242 -11.88 19.21 -3.28
CA GLU A 242 -13.07 19.99 -2.93
C GLU A 242 -12.94 21.31 -3.71
N GLU A 243 -13.73 21.45 -4.78
CA GLU A 243 -13.81 22.73 -5.48
C GLU A 243 -14.36 23.78 -4.51
N SER A 244 -13.51 24.72 -4.11
CA SER A 244 -13.98 25.97 -3.53
C SER A 244 -14.65 26.78 -4.65
N ASP A 245 -15.85 27.32 -4.41
CA ASP A 245 -16.66 28.07 -5.38
C ASP A 245 -15.94 29.25 -6.08
N TRP A 246 -14.72 29.63 -5.66
CA TRP A 246 -13.99 30.79 -6.20
C TRP A 246 -12.48 30.52 -6.34
N PRO A 247 -11.89 30.63 -7.54
CA PRO A 247 -10.46 30.53 -7.71
C PRO A 247 -9.75 31.69 -6.99
N VAL A 248 -8.77 31.36 -6.14
CA VAL A 248 -7.93 32.35 -5.46
C VAL A 248 -6.60 32.47 -6.19
N THR A 249 -6.28 33.67 -6.67
CA THR A 249 -4.95 33.95 -7.24
C THR A 249 -3.95 34.16 -6.11
N ILE A 250 -2.91 33.32 -6.08
CA ILE A 250 -1.83 33.39 -5.09
C ILE A 250 -0.51 33.61 -5.82
N THR A 251 0.23 34.64 -5.42
CA THR A 251 1.61 34.88 -5.86
C THR A 251 2.56 34.24 -4.85
N THR A 252 3.44 33.38 -5.34
CA THR A 252 4.52 32.79 -4.54
C THR A 252 5.86 33.32 -5.01
N SER A 253 6.79 33.56 -4.09
CA SER A 253 8.14 34.03 -4.41
C SER A 253 9.13 33.54 -3.38
N ALA A 254 10.39 33.39 -3.79
CA ALA A 254 11.50 33.17 -2.89
C ALA A 254 12.61 34.20 -3.10
N ILE A 255 13.33 34.51 -2.04
CA ILE A 255 14.49 35.39 -2.10
C ILE A 255 15.66 34.78 -1.35
N GLY A 256 16.84 34.84 -1.95
CA GLY A 256 18.08 34.40 -1.33
C GLY A 256 19.00 35.58 -1.04
N GLN A 257 19.47 35.66 0.20
CA GLN A 257 20.53 36.58 0.60
C GLN A 257 21.77 35.79 0.99
N LYS A 258 22.93 36.23 0.47
CA LYS A 258 24.23 35.66 0.79
C LYS A 258 25.19 36.79 1.07
N ASP A 259 25.56 36.97 2.34
CA ASP A 259 26.67 37.88 2.65
C ASP A 259 27.99 37.12 2.54
N SER A 260 29.08 37.84 2.29
CA SER A 260 30.42 37.28 2.09
C SER A 260 30.94 36.45 3.27
N ASN A 261 30.37 36.60 4.47
CA ASN A 261 30.76 35.90 5.70
C ASN A 261 29.61 35.11 6.37
N SER A 262 28.43 35.00 5.76
CA SER A 262 27.27 34.33 6.37
C SER A 262 26.75 33.17 5.52
N PRO A 263 26.18 32.12 6.14
CA PRO A 263 25.49 31.06 5.40
C PRO A 263 24.29 31.64 4.63
N GLN A 264 24.06 31.14 3.42
CA GLN A 264 22.97 31.58 2.55
C GLN A 264 21.62 31.45 3.28
N VAL A 265 20.86 32.55 3.30
CA VAL A 265 19.52 32.60 3.87
C VAL A 265 18.52 32.65 2.75
N ILE A 266 17.54 31.76 2.77
CA ILE A 266 16.42 31.76 1.83
C ILE A 266 15.12 32.07 2.58
N GLY A 267 14.36 33.03 2.08
CA GLY A 267 12.98 33.30 2.48
C GLY A 267 12.01 32.81 1.40
N ALA A 268 10.84 32.35 1.83
CA ALA A 268 9.70 31.99 0.99
C ALA A 268 8.50 32.85 1.39
N GLY A 269 7.77 33.37 0.41
CA GLY A 269 6.64 34.27 0.62
C GLY A 269 5.41 33.86 -0.19
N VAL A 270 4.25 34.04 0.43
CA VAL A 270 2.93 33.82 -0.14
C VAL A 270 2.15 35.12 -0.03
N TYR A 271 1.59 35.57 -1.14
CA TYR A 271 0.80 36.81 -1.21
C TYR A 271 -0.49 36.56 -2.01
N VAL A 272 -1.61 36.95 -1.42
CA VAL A 272 -2.95 36.84 -2.03
C VAL A 272 -3.46 38.24 -2.40
N SER A 273 -3.64 39.09 -1.38
CA SER A 273 -4.07 40.47 -1.55
C SER A 273 -3.68 41.29 -0.31
N GLU A 274 -3.75 42.62 -0.38
CA GLU A 274 -3.45 43.47 0.76
C GLU A 274 -4.35 43.12 1.97
N GLY A 275 -3.74 42.97 3.15
CA GLY A 275 -4.45 42.63 4.39
C GLY A 275 -5.00 41.20 4.48
N ASN A 276 -4.75 40.33 3.50
CA ASN A 276 -5.24 38.95 3.54
C ASN A 276 -4.55 38.13 4.64
N SER A 277 -5.32 37.40 5.44
CA SER A 277 -4.80 36.55 6.52
C SER A 277 -3.93 35.39 6.05
N LEU A 278 -4.03 35.01 4.76
CA LEU A 278 -3.22 33.97 4.14
C LEU A 278 -1.84 34.47 3.70
N ASN A 279 -1.60 35.79 3.69
CA ASN A 279 -0.27 36.32 3.41
C ASN A 279 0.71 35.82 4.46
N SER A 280 1.77 35.16 4.02
CA SER A 280 2.74 34.56 4.92
C SER A 280 4.15 34.65 4.35
N SER A 281 5.14 34.61 5.26
CA SER A 281 6.54 34.53 4.89
C SER A 281 7.28 33.66 5.89
N ILE A 282 8.11 32.74 5.40
CA ILE A 282 8.93 31.89 6.23
C ILE A 282 10.39 31.99 5.84
N ARG A 283 11.27 31.71 6.81
CA ARG A 283 12.69 31.49 6.57
C ARG A 283 12.95 29.99 6.52
N LEU A 284 13.65 29.53 5.48
CA LEU A 284 13.96 28.11 5.35
C LEU A 284 15.01 27.68 6.39
N PRO A 285 14.85 26.49 7.01
CA PRO A 285 15.83 25.95 7.95
C PRO A 285 17.15 25.60 7.25
N MET A 286 18.27 25.86 7.92
CA MET A 286 19.61 25.63 7.36
C MET A 286 20.05 24.17 7.30
N GLU A 287 19.29 23.27 7.92
CA GLU A 287 19.54 21.83 7.96
C GLU A 287 19.45 21.19 6.56
N ARG A 288 18.69 21.80 5.65
CA ARG A 288 18.63 21.45 4.23
C ARG A 288 19.37 22.53 3.46
N LYS A 289 20.31 22.19 2.58
CA LYS A 289 21.06 23.17 1.75
C LYS A 289 20.07 24.13 1.06
N PRO A 290 19.90 25.37 1.57
CA PRO A 290 18.77 26.19 1.16
C PRO A 290 19.14 26.89 -0.14
N THR A 291 18.33 26.66 -1.16
CA THR A 291 18.43 27.27 -2.50
C THR A 291 17.19 28.08 -2.81
N VAL A 292 17.28 29.00 -3.77
CA VAL A 292 16.09 29.78 -4.21
C VAL A 292 14.97 28.83 -4.66
N GLN A 293 15.32 27.76 -5.39
CA GLN A 293 14.38 26.73 -5.84
C GLN A 293 13.68 26.02 -4.65
N SER A 294 14.43 25.68 -3.60
CA SER A 294 13.79 25.12 -2.39
C SER A 294 12.87 26.12 -1.70
N GLY A 295 13.18 27.42 -1.80
CA GLY A 295 12.33 28.50 -1.31
C GLY A 295 11.03 28.61 -2.10
N GLU A 296 11.08 28.53 -3.43
CA GLU A 296 9.90 28.56 -4.30
C GLU A 296 8.99 27.36 -4.01
N LEU A 297 9.56 26.15 -3.96
CA LEU A 297 8.80 24.94 -3.60
C LEU A 297 8.18 25.03 -2.21
N SER A 298 8.88 25.65 -1.25
CA SER A 298 8.34 25.86 0.11
C SER A 298 7.20 26.88 0.09
N ALA A 299 7.31 27.97 -0.68
CA ALA A 299 6.25 28.96 -0.85
C ALA A 299 4.99 28.33 -1.47
N THR A 300 5.16 27.52 -2.52
CA THR A 300 4.06 26.77 -3.14
C THR A 300 3.41 25.80 -2.15
N LEU A 301 4.21 25.01 -1.42
CA LEU A 301 3.71 24.07 -0.42
C LEU A 301 2.89 24.79 0.67
N ILE A 302 3.39 25.91 1.18
CA ILE A 302 2.68 26.71 2.19
C ILE A 302 1.38 27.24 1.61
N ALA A 303 1.43 27.87 0.43
CA ALA A 303 0.25 28.41 -0.23
C ALA A 303 -0.86 27.34 -0.35
N THR A 304 -0.49 26.14 -0.81
CA THR A 304 -1.44 25.01 -0.92
C THR A 304 -1.93 24.48 0.42
N ALA A 305 -1.09 24.49 1.46
CA ALA A 305 -1.47 23.99 2.79
C ALA A 305 -2.34 24.97 3.58
N THR A 306 -2.24 26.27 3.29
CA THR A 306 -3.01 27.33 3.97
C THR A 306 -4.29 27.73 3.23
N ALA A 307 -4.40 27.41 1.93
CA ALA A 307 -5.57 27.73 1.12
C ALA A 307 -6.70 26.68 1.21
N ASN A 308 -6.41 25.51 1.79
CA ASN A 308 -7.39 24.48 2.18
C ASN A 308 -7.87 24.70 3.62
#